data_AF-A0A9N9E1J9-F1
#
_entry.id   AF-A0A9N9E1J9-F1
#
_cell.length_a   1.000
_cell.length_b   1.000
_cell.length_c   1.000
_cell.angle_alpha   90.00
_cell.angle_beta   90.00
_cell.angle_gamma   90.00
#
_symmetry.space_group_name_H-M   'P 1'
#
loop_
_entity.id
_entity.type
_entity.pdbx_description
1 polymer ?
#
loop_
_entity_poly.entity_id
_entity_poly.type
_entity_poly.pdbx_seq_one_letter_code
_entity_poly.pdbx_strand_id
1 'polypeptide(L)'
;MTHPPSTYPIKGILYFFSNWVLVRRIIWILFLTVLFVLVIVGLTFGFLLTLQAHGLIKAGCPVWLAWVVASIFCLIESVIFTIIFYLIATPFWQDALFDDVLKLRGLGYVLKQQRNISETTLCFRGIGTGMLLALFQVYVLIITQVITLIVTMPLHALPVVGTFIYCYLNAWVMTWGHQLHYHLEIKELNVNQSRKLAWKNRDDYILFGMVAVALELIPIANFLFFWTNVVGAALWTADVLIEERRDELNRSIGFTAPFLEEAVVIPYQAMPNVDNYSNNNYGATL
;
A
#
# COMPACT_ATOMS: atom_id res chain seq x y z
N MET A 1 20.24 -9.77 -3.24
CA MET A 1 19.90 -10.77 -2.19
C MET A 1 18.70 -10.24 -1.44
N THR A 2 17.51 -10.70 -1.81
CA THR A 2 16.28 -10.39 -1.11
C THR A 2 16.34 -10.99 0.29
N HIS A 3 16.18 -10.15 1.32
CA HIS A 3 16.04 -10.65 2.68
C HIS A 3 14.72 -11.42 2.82
N PRO A 4 14.61 -12.36 3.77
CA PRO A 4 13.36 -13.08 3.99
C PRO A 4 12.20 -12.10 4.27
N PRO A 5 11.01 -12.31 3.68
CA PRO A 5 9.86 -11.40 3.79
C PRO A 5 9.49 -11.02 5.23
N SER A 6 9.71 -11.92 6.18
CA SER A 6 9.47 -11.71 7.61
C SER A 6 10.33 -10.60 8.25
N THR A 7 11.43 -10.19 7.62
CA THR A 7 12.34 -9.17 8.16
C THR A 7 11.88 -7.75 7.84
N TYR A 8 11.06 -7.57 6.80
CA TYR A 8 10.65 -6.24 6.34
C TYR A 8 9.75 -5.47 7.31
N PRO A 9 8.82 -6.09 8.09
CA PRO A 9 8.09 -5.36 9.12
C PRO A 9 9.02 -4.73 10.16
N ILE A 10 10.03 -5.48 10.61
CA ILE A 10 11.03 -5.00 11.58
C ILE A 10 11.92 -3.90 10.96
N LYS A 11 12.37 -4.09 9.72
CA LYS A 11 13.10 -3.06 8.98
C LYS A 11 12.26 -1.80 8.76
N GLY A 12 10.95 -1.95 8.54
CA GLY A 12 9.99 -0.87 8.40
C GLY A 12 9.96 0.02 9.64
N ILE A 13 9.95 -0.57 10.84
CA ILE A 13 10.04 0.15 12.10
C ILE A 13 11.35 0.95 12.19
N LEU A 14 12.49 0.28 11.99
CA LEU A 14 13.81 0.94 12.10
C LEU A 14 13.98 2.06 11.07
N TYR A 15 13.54 1.81 9.83
CA TYR A 15 13.60 2.78 8.74
C TYR A 15 12.67 3.97 8.98
N PHE A 16 11.48 3.72 9.52
CA PHE A 16 10.52 4.76 9.88
C PHE A 16 11.13 5.75 10.89
N PHE A 17 11.70 5.25 11.99
CA PHE A 17 12.33 6.12 13.00
C PHE A 17 13.61 6.81 12.51
N SER A 18 14.32 6.21 11.55
CA SER A 18 15.52 6.81 10.96
C SER A 18 15.21 7.99 10.02
N ASN A 19 13.99 8.05 9.47
CA ASN A 19 13.62 9.06 8.47
C ASN A 19 12.57 10.03 9.01
N TRP A 20 13.03 11.22 9.41
CA TRP A 20 12.16 12.27 9.97
C TRP A 20 11.01 12.70 9.05
N VAL A 21 11.19 12.60 7.72
CA VAL A 21 10.14 12.93 6.73
C VAL A 21 8.92 12.01 6.90
N LEU A 22 9.13 10.71 7.12
CA LEU A 22 8.06 9.73 7.31
C LEU A 22 7.36 9.98 8.65
N VAL A 23 8.13 10.21 9.72
CA VAL A 23 7.59 10.49 11.06
C VAL A 23 6.70 11.73 11.05
N ARG A 24 7.17 12.82 10.44
CA ARG A 24 6.42 14.07 10.33
C ARG A 24 5.08 13.87 9.61
N ARG A 25 5.06 13.02 8.57
CA ARG A 25 3.83 12.71 7.84
C ARG A 25 2.81 11.99 8.72
N ILE A 26 3.24 11.01 9.51
CA ILE A 26 2.32 10.30 10.42
C ILE A 26 1.80 11.21 11.53
N ILE A 27 2.66 12.07 12.09
CA ILE A 27 2.24 13.06 13.08
C ILE A 27 1.16 13.98 12.48
N TRP A 28 1.32 14.39 11.22
CA TRP A 28 0.32 15.19 10.52
C TRP A 28 -1.00 14.42 10.31
N ILE A 29 -0.93 13.15 9.91
CA ILE A 29 -2.11 12.29 9.77
C ILE A 29 -2.84 12.15 11.11
N LEU A 30 -2.12 11.88 12.20
CA LEU A 30 -2.65 11.81 13.55
C LEU A 30 -3.31 13.11 14.00
N PHE A 31 -2.68 14.24 13.70
CA PHE A 31 -3.25 15.54 14.02
C PHE A 31 -4.57 15.77 13.26
N LEU A 32 -4.63 15.45 11.97
CA LEU A 32 -5.84 15.58 11.16
C LEU A 32 -6.97 14.65 11.64
N THR A 33 -6.67 13.40 12.01
CA THR A 33 -7.68 12.46 12.50
C THR A 33 -8.25 12.91 13.83
N VAL A 34 -7.42 13.36 14.77
CA VAL A 34 -7.87 13.89 16.07
C VAL A 34 -8.72 15.15 15.87
N LEU A 35 -8.27 16.08 15.02
CA LEU A 35 -9.04 17.29 14.70
C LEU A 35 -10.42 16.94 14.12
N PHE A 36 -10.47 16.00 13.17
CA PHE A 36 -11.73 15.57 12.57
C PHE A 36 -12.68 14.96 13.61
N VAL A 37 -12.17 14.07 14.49
CA VAL A 37 -12.97 13.47 15.57
C VAL A 37 -13.51 14.53 16.52
N LEU A 38 -12.68 15.51 16.92
CA LEU A 38 -13.12 16.61 17.79
C LEU A 38 -14.21 17.46 17.14
N VAL A 39 -14.08 17.76 15.85
CA VAL A 39 -15.09 18.52 15.10
C VAL A 39 -16.39 17.73 14.99
N ILE A 40 -16.34 16.45 14.61
CA ILE A 40 -17.53 15.60 14.50
C ILE A 40 -18.23 15.48 15.85
N VAL A 41 -17.51 15.11 16.91
CA VAL A 41 -18.09 14.98 18.26
C VAL A 41 -18.68 16.32 18.70
N GLY A 42 -17.98 17.44 18.50
CA GLY A 42 -18.49 18.78 18.82
C GLY A 42 -19.77 19.13 18.07
N LEU A 43 -19.86 18.80 16.78
CA LEU A 43 -21.04 19.05 15.96
C LEU A 43 -22.21 18.13 16.35
N THR A 44 -21.97 16.84 16.57
CA THR A 44 -23.02 15.88 16.92
C THR A 44 -23.58 16.19 18.32
N PHE A 45 -22.73 16.47 19.31
CA PHE A 45 -23.20 16.84 20.65
C PHE A 45 -23.78 18.25 20.72
N GLY A 46 -23.26 19.21 19.95
CA GLY A 46 -23.74 20.58 19.94
C GLY A 46 -25.10 20.74 19.25
N PHE A 47 -25.31 20.04 18.13
CA PHE A 47 -26.50 20.23 17.29
C PHE A 47 -27.41 19.00 17.28
N LEU A 48 -26.89 17.80 16.97
CA LEU A 48 -27.73 16.62 16.75
C LEU A 48 -28.37 16.11 18.05
N LEU A 49 -27.66 16.18 19.18
CA LEU A 49 -28.19 15.76 20.49
C LEU A 49 -29.50 16.49 20.82
N THR A 50 -29.53 17.81 20.69
CA THR A 50 -30.72 18.60 21.02
C THR A 50 -31.85 18.31 20.03
N LEU A 51 -31.56 18.22 18.74
CA LEU A 51 -32.55 17.90 17.71
C LEU A 51 -33.20 16.53 17.96
N GLN A 52 -32.39 15.51 18.26
CA GLN A 52 -32.84 14.14 18.53
C GLN A 52 -33.66 14.06 19.82
N ALA A 53 -33.19 14.68 20.90
CA ALA A 53 -33.92 14.66 22.18
C ALA A 53 -35.32 15.27 22.03
N HIS A 54 -35.45 16.41 21.35
CA HIS A 54 -36.76 17.04 21.09
C HIS A 54 -37.62 16.21 20.12
N GLY A 55 -37.02 15.57 19.12
CA GLY A 55 -37.70 14.63 18.24
C GLY A 55 -38.32 13.45 19.00
N LEU A 56 -37.57 12.85 19.93
CA LEU A 56 -38.05 11.76 20.78
C LEU A 56 -39.14 12.20 21.76
N ILE A 57 -39.03 13.39 22.34
CA ILE A 57 -40.08 13.97 23.21
C ILE A 57 -41.37 14.15 22.41
N LYS A 58 -41.29 14.65 21.17
CA LYS A 58 -42.46 14.79 20.29
C LYS A 58 -43.09 13.45 19.90
N ALA A 59 -42.29 12.39 19.82
CA ALA A 59 -42.75 11.02 19.59
C ALA A 59 -43.39 10.35 20.82
N GLY A 60 -43.45 11.04 21.96
CA GLY A 60 -44.10 10.55 23.19
C GLY A 60 -43.17 9.88 24.19
N CYS A 61 -41.84 9.94 24.01
CA CYS A 61 -40.90 9.44 25.03
C CYS A 61 -40.85 10.37 26.26
N PRO A 62 -40.72 9.82 27.47
CA PRO A 62 -40.51 10.62 28.67
C PRO A 62 -39.17 11.36 28.57
N VAL A 63 -39.14 12.60 29.07
CA VAL A 63 -38.03 13.54 28.87
C VAL A 63 -36.67 12.95 29.23
N TRP A 64 -36.56 12.34 30.41
CA TRP A 64 -35.29 11.76 30.88
C TRP A 64 -34.78 10.63 29.97
N LEU A 65 -35.67 9.79 29.44
CA LEU A 65 -35.32 8.70 28.54
C LEU A 65 -34.91 9.23 27.16
N ALA A 66 -35.58 10.27 26.67
CA ALA A 66 -35.27 10.89 25.38
C ALA A 66 -33.82 11.43 25.33
N TRP A 67 -33.35 12.06 26.41
CA TRP A 67 -31.97 12.55 26.49
C TRP A 67 -30.92 11.43 26.54
N VAL A 68 -31.21 10.34 27.27
CA VAL A 68 -30.32 9.17 27.35
C VAL A 68 -30.22 8.48 25.97
N VAL A 69 -31.35 8.23 25.33
CA VAL A 69 -31.39 7.58 24.01
C VAL A 69 -30.74 8.47 22.93
N ALA A 70 -31.02 9.78 22.95
CA ALA A 70 -30.36 10.72 22.04
C ALA A 70 -28.83 10.75 22.23
N SER A 71 -28.34 10.65 23.47
CA SER A 71 -26.89 10.57 23.74
C SER A 71 -26.26 9.32 23.13
N ILE A 72 -26.94 8.18 23.19
CA ILE A 72 -26.47 6.93 22.59
C ILE A 72 -26.46 7.04 21.06
N PHE A 73 -27.52 7.59 20.45
CA PHE A 73 -27.57 7.80 19.01
C PHE A 73 -26.46 8.74 18.53
N CYS A 74 -26.25 9.86 19.23
CA CYS A 74 -25.17 10.80 18.98
C CYS A 74 -23.79 10.10 19.02
N LEU A 75 -23.52 9.26 20.02
CA LEU A 75 -22.28 8.49 20.10
C LEU A 75 -22.13 7.54 18.91
N ILE A 76 -23.17 6.77 18.56
CA ILE A 76 -23.14 5.85 17.42
C ILE A 76 -22.92 6.61 16.10
N GLU A 77 -23.61 7.72 15.88
CA GLU A 77 -23.45 8.56 14.69
C GLU A 77 -22.02 9.12 14.59
N SER A 78 -21.46 9.61 15.69
CA SER A 78 -20.07 10.11 15.71
C SER A 78 -19.06 9.01 15.35
N VAL A 79 -19.29 7.78 15.81
CA VAL A 79 -18.48 6.62 15.45
C VAL A 79 -18.65 6.26 13.97
N ILE A 80 -19.88 6.26 13.45
CA ILE A 80 -20.16 5.99 12.03
C ILE A 80 -19.45 7.02 11.14
N PHE A 81 -19.58 8.31 11.44
CA PHE A 81 -18.89 9.36 10.68
C PHE A 81 -17.37 9.21 10.73
N THR A 82 -16.83 8.84 11.90
CA THR A 82 -15.39 8.59 12.07
C THR A 82 -14.94 7.37 11.24
N ILE A 83 -15.72 6.29 11.23
CA ILE A 83 -15.41 5.09 10.42
C ILE A 83 -15.44 5.43 8.93
N ILE A 84 -16.46 6.16 8.46
CA ILE A 84 -16.55 6.57 7.05
C ILE A 84 -15.33 7.40 6.66
N PHE A 85 -14.95 8.38 7.49
CA PHE A 85 -13.75 9.18 7.27
C PHE A 85 -12.49 8.33 7.24
N TYR A 86 -12.32 7.40 8.18
CA TYR A 86 -11.17 6.51 8.23
C TYR A 86 -11.07 5.61 6.99
N LEU A 87 -12.20 5.06 6.53
CA LEU A 87 -12.26 4.22 5.31
C LEU A 87 -11.86 4.98 4.05
N ILE A 88 -12.19 6.27 3.98
CA ILE A 88 -11.84 7.11 2.83
C ILE A 88 -10.39 7.60 2.94
N ALA A 89 -9.99 8.13 4.10
CA ALA A 89 -8.71 8.82 4.25
C ALA A 89 -7.50 7.87 4.34
N THR A 90 -7.68 6.69 4.94
CA THR A 90 -6.57 5.74 5.18
C THR A 90 -5.90 5.28 3.89
N PRO A 91 -6.62 4.83 2.83
CA PRO A 91 -6.00 4.45 1.56
C PRO A 91 -5.11 5.57 0.99
N PHE A 92 -5.62 6.81 0.89
CA PHE A 92 -4.84 7.94 0.36
C PHE A 92 -3.57 8.21 1.16
N TRP A 93 -3.63 8.09 2.49
CA TRP A 93 -2.47 8.31 3.34
C TRP A 93 -1.47 7.15 3.26
N GLN A 94 -1.94 5.92 3.11
CA GLN A 94 -1.10 4.75 2.89
C GLN A 94 -0.34 4.88 1.57
N ASP A 95 -1.04 5.24 0.48
CA ASP A 95 -0.45 5.41 -0.85
C ASP A 95 0.61 6.53 -0.84
N ALA A 96 0.28 7.68 -0.23
CA ALA A 96 1.23 8.78 -0.09
C ALA A 96 2.47 8.42 0.74
N LEU A 97 2.30 7.62 1.80
CA LEU A 97 3.41 7.14 2.63
C LEU A 97 4.28 6.13 1.86
N PHE A 98 3.64 5.23 1.11
CA PHE A 98 4.30 4.23 0.29
C PHE A 98 5.18 4.89 -0.79
N ASP A 99 4.62 5.87 -1.50
CA ASP A 99 5.32 6.64 -2.53
C ASP A 99 6.54 7.38 -1.98
N ASP A 100 6.43 7.95 -0.77
CA ASP A 100 7.56 8.63 -0.12
C ASP A 100 8.68 7.65 0.23
N VAL A 101 8.35 6.43 0.67
CA VAL A 101 9.36 5.38 0.89
C VAL A 101 10.06 5.01 -0.41
N LEU A 102 9.32 4.84 -1.52
CA LEU A 102 9.92 4.55 -2.82
C LEU A 102 10.83 5.69 -3.30
N LYS A 103 10.43 6.95 -3.10
CA LYS A 103 11.27 8.12 -3.42
C LYS A 103 12.57 8.11 -2.61
N LEU A 104 12.49 7.83 -1.31
CA LEU A 104 13.68 7.75 -0.44
C LEU A 104 14.61 6.59 -0.82
N ARG A 105 14.08 5.51 -1.40
CA ARG A 105 14.86 4.40 -1.96
C ARG A 105 15.39 4.66 -3.38
N GLY A 106 15.19 5.86 -3.94
CA GLY A 106 15.67 6.23 -5.27
C GLY A 106 14.80 5.74 -6.43
N LEU A 107 13.62 5.18 -6.15
CA LEU A 107 12.67 4.66 -7.14
C LEU A 107 11.65 5.72 -7.59
N GLY A 108 11.89 7.00 -7.31
CA GLY A 108 10.98 8.09 -7.67
C GLY A 108 10.72 8.23 -9.18
N TYR A 109 11.58 7.68 -10.04
CA TYR A 109 11.35 7.65 -11.49
C TYR A 109 10.19 6.71 -11.88
N VAL A 110 9.97 5.60 -11.15
CA VAL A 110 8.87 4.65 -11.40
C VAL A 110 7.53 5.35 -11.22
N LEU A 111 7.43 6.17 -10.16
CA LEU A 111 6.24 6.95 -9.85
C LEU A 111 5.98 8.04 -10.89
N LYS A 112 7.04 8.72 -11.38
CA LYS A 112 6.91 9.76 -12.42
C LYS A 112 6.44 9.21 -13.76
N GLN A 113 6.84 7.99 -14.11
CA GLN A 113 6.42 7.33 -15.34
C GLN A 113 4.91 7.03 -15.35
N GLN A 114 4.33 6.75 -14.17
CA GLN A 114 2.92 6.41 -14.01
C GLN A 114 1.98 7.63 -13.91
N ARG A 115 2.43 8.77 -13.37
CA ARG A 115 1.60 9.99 -13.20
C ARG A 115 1.17 10.68 -14.51
N ASN A 116 1.40 10.06 -15.67
CA ASN A 116 0.98 10.57 -16.98
C ASN A 116 -0.42 10.09 -17.40
N ILE A 117 -1.07 9.22 -16.62
CA ILE A 117 -2.45 8.74 -16.81
C ILE A 117 -3.37 9.55 -15.89
N SER A 118 -4.49 10.07 -16.41
CA SER A 118 -5.31 11.12 -15.76
C SER A 118 -5.64 10.85 -14.28
N GLU A 119 -5.16 11.74 -13.40
CA GLU A 119 -5.30 11.67 -11.93
C GLU A 119 -6.77 11.56 -11.46
N THR A 120 -7.73 12.08 -12.23
CA THR A 120 -9.16 12.06 -11.91
C THR A 120 -9.83 10.71 -12.13
N THR A 121 -9.51 9.98 -13.20
CA THR A 121 -10.17 8.70 -13.54
C THR A 121 -9.66 7.55 -12.65
N LEU A 122 -8.38 7.59 -12.27
CA LEU A 122 -7.76 6.62 -11.36
C LEU A 122 -8.29 6.78 -9.93
N CYS A 123 -8.48 8.02 -9.48
CA CYS A 123 -9.03 8.34 -8.17
C CYS A 123 -10.48 7.84 -8.01
N PHE A 124 -11.36 8.02 -9.00
CA PHE A 124 -12.75 7.52 -8.91
C PHE A 124 -12.86 5.98 -9.04
N ARG A 125 -12.01 5.33 -9.83
CA ARG A 125 -11.96 3.85 -9.91
C ARG A 125 -11.33 3.24 -8.66
N GLY A 126 -10.32 3.90 -8.08
CA GLY A 126 -9.65 3.55 -6.84
C GLY A 126 -10.52 3.75 -5.61
N ILE A 127 -11.34 4.80 -5.54
CA ILE A 127 -12.30 5.01 -4.45
C ILE A 127 -13.37 3.92 -4.47
N GLY A 128 -13.97 3.62 -5.63
CA GLY A 128 -15.02 2.59 -5.72
C GLY A 128 -14.50 1.19 -5.41
N THR A 129 -13.37 0.82 -6.02
CA THR A 129 -12.78 -0.53 -5.86
C THR A 129 -12.03 -0.67 -4.53
N GLY A 130 -11.37 0.39 -4.06
CA GLY A 130 -10.67 0.48 -2.78
C GLY A 130 -11.62 0.54 -1.60
N MET A 131 -12.77 1.22 -1.71
CA MET A 131 -13.84 1.14 -0.71
C MET A 131 -14.47 -0.24 -0.69
N LEU A 132 -14.71 -0.87 -1.84
CA LEU A 132 -15.24 -2.24 -1.90
C LEU A 132 -14.23 -3.27 -1.37
N LEU A 133 -12.93 -3.05 -1.60
CA LEU A 133 -11.83 -3.83 -1.04
C LEU A 133 -11.62 -3.56 0.44
N ALA A 134 -11.78 -2.34 0.93
CA ALA A 134 -11.72 -2.02 2.35
C ALA A 134 -12.93 -2.59 3.08
N LEU A 135 -14.12 -2.53 2.47
CA LEU A 135 -15.32 -3.21 2.96
C LEU A 135 -15.17 -4.74 2.88
N PHE A 136 -14.51 -5.27 1.85
CA PHE A 136 -14.18 -6.69 1.75
C PHE A 136 -13.12 -7.10 2.78
N GLN A 137 -12.12 -6.27 3.03
CA GLN A 137 -11.09 -6.45 4.06
C GLN A 137 -11.74 -6.46 5.44
N VAL A 138 -12.61 -5.48 5.71
CA VAL A 138 -13.38 -5.39 6.96
C VAL A 138 -14.34 -6.58 7.07
N TYR A 139 -15.04 -6.95 6.00
CA TYR A 139 -15.92 -8.12 5.96
C TYR A 139 -15.14 -9.41 6.23
N VAL A 140 -13.99 -9.62 5.56
CA VAL A 140 -13.12 -10.77 5.79
C VAL A 140 -12.58 -10.74 7.21
N LEU A 141 -12.09 -9.61 7.72
CA LEU A 141 -11.63 -9.48 9.11
C LEU A 141 -12.75 -9.80 10.10
N ILE A 142 -13.97 -9.32 9.89
CA ILE A 142 -15.13 -9.61 10.74
C ILE A 142 -15.47 -11.10 10.65
N ILE A 143 -15.56 -11.68 9.46
CA ILE A 143 -15.87 -13.09 9.27
C ILE A 143 -14.76 -13.97 9.86
N THR A 144 -13.49 -13.63 9.65
CA THR A 144 -12.35 -14.33 10.24
C THR A 144 -12.34 -14.16 11.74
N GLN A 145 -12.69 -13.00 12.30
CA GLN A 145 -12.83 -12.81 13.75
C GLN A 145 -14.00 -13.60 14.32
N VAL A 146 -15.13 -13.67 13.62
CA VAL A 146 -16.30 -14.47 14.02
C VAL A 146 -15.99 -15.97 13.95
N ILE A 147 -15.37 -16.44 12.86
CA ILE A 147 -14.92 -17.83 12.70
C ILE A 147 -13.85 -18.15 13.76
N THR A 148 -12.89 -17.24 13.97
CA THR A 148 -11.89 -17.39 15.02
C THR A 148 -12.58 -17.49 16.36
N LEU A 149 -13.52 -16.61 16.70
CA LEU A 149 -14.27 -16.64 17.96
C LEU A 149 -15.05 -17.94 18.15
N ILE A 150 -15.67 -18.48 17.09
CA ILE A 150 -16.38 -19.77 17.12
C ILE A 150 -15.40 -20.94 17.31
N VAL A 151 -14.26 -20.93 16.62
CA VAL A 151 -13.21 -21.97 16.71
C VAL A 151 -12.42 -21.88 18.01
N THR A 152 -12.20 -20.67 18.54
CA THR A 152 -11.45 -20.40 19.77
C THR A 152 -12.31 -20.45 21.02
N MET A 153 -13.65 -20.47 20.92
CA MET A 153 -14.55 -20.67 22.06
C MET A 153 -14.25 -21.97 22.83
N PRO A 154 -14.05 -23.15 22.19
CA PRO A 154 -13.56 -24.34 22.88
C PRO A 154 -12.05 -24.31 23.18
N LEU A 155 -11.28 -23.41 22.55
CA LEU A 155 -9.81 -23.29 22.64
C LEU A 155 -9.33 -22.12 23.51
N HIS A 156 -10.18 -21.60 24.41
CA HIS A 156 -9.79 -20.57 25.39
C HIS A 156 -8.78 -21.07 26.45
N ALA A 157 -8.34 -22.33 26.36
CA ALA A 157 -7.35 -22.92 27.27
C ALA A 157 -5.89 -22.55 26.93
N LEU A 158 -5.58 -22.05 25.72
CA LEU A 158 -4.20 -21.74 25.30
C LEU A 158 -4.10 -20.40 24.55
N PRO A 159 -3.92 -19.27 25.28
CA PRO A 159 -3.83 -17.93 24.67
C PRO A 159 -2.72 -17.80 23.62
N VAL A 160 -1.63 -18.56 23.77
CA VAL A 160 -0.50 -18.53 22.83
C VAL A 160 -0.88 -19.13 21.47
N VAL A 161 -1.56 -20.28 21.46
CA VAL A 161 -1.90 -20.99 20.21
C VAL A 161 -2.94 -20.22 19.41
N GLY A 162 -3.93 -19.62 20.08
CA GLY A 162 -4.93 -18.77 19.43
C GLY A 162 -4.31 -17.58 18.70
N THR A 163 -3.34 -16.90 19.33
CA THR A 163 -2.62 -15.78 18.72
C THR A 163 -1.83 -16.20 17.48
N PHE A 164 -1.11 -17.32 17.53
CA PHE A 164 -0.37 -17.82 16.35
C PHE A 164 -1.30 -18.14 15.18
N ILE A 165 -2.42 -18.81 15.43
CA ILE A 165 -3.41 -19.13 14.40
C ILE A 165 -4.02 -17.84 13.84
N TYR A 166 -4.36 -16.87 14.69
CA TYR A 166 -4.88 -15.58 14.26
C TYR A 166 -3.89 -14.84 13.35
N CYS A 167 -2.61 -14.77 13.72
CA CYS A 167 -1.58 -14.16 12.88
C CYS A 167 -1.47 -14.87 11.54
N TYR A 168 -1.46 -16.20 11.52
CA TYR A 168 -1.37 -16.97 10.28
C TYR A 168 -2.56 -16.75 9.34
N LEU A 169 -3.78 -16.80 9.87
CA LEU A 169 -5.01 -16.63 9.07
C LEU A 169 -5.13 -15.22 8.48
N ASN A 170 -4.73 -14.19 9.23
CA ASN A 170 -4.84 -12.80 8.80
C ASN A 170 -3.62 -12.31 8.01
N ALA A 171 -2.47 -13.01 8.10
CA ALA A 171 -1.21 -12.60 7.49
C ALA A 171 -1.33 -12.31 5.99
N TRP A 172 -1.88 -13.26 5.23
CA TRP A 172 -1.96 -13.14 3.77
C TRP A 172 -2.83 -11.95 3.35
N VAL A 173 -4.02 -11.81 3.94
CA VAL A 173 -4.97 -10.74 3.65
C VAL A 173 -4.39 -9.37 4.01
N MET A 174 -3.69 -9.30 5.15
CA MET A 174 -3.05 -8.09 5.62
C MET A 174 -1.95 -7.61 4.67
N THR A 175 -1.01 -8.50 4.32
CA THR A 175 0.09 -8.19 3.42
C THR A 175 -0.41 -7.82 2.03
N TRP A 176 -1.41 -8.53 1.52
CA TRP A 176 -1.99 -8.22 0.22
C TRP A 176 -2.63 -6.83 0.20
N GLY A 177 -3.32 -6.43 1.26
CA GLY A 177 -3.85 -5.07 1.41
C GLY A 177 -2.75 -4.01 1.33
N HIS A 178 -1.64 -4.21 2.03
CA HIS A 178 -0.50 -3.27 2.03
C HIS A 178 0.24 -3.17 0.68
N GLN A 179 0.22 -4.24 -0.12
CA GLN A 179 0.85 -4.28 -1.45
C GLN A 179 -0.11 -3.94 -2.59
N LEU A 180 -1.38 -3.68 -2.29
CA LEU A 180 -2.39 -3.46 -3.31
C LEU A 180 -2.08 -2.22 -4.14
N HIS A 181 -1.65 -1.12 -3.51
CA HIS A 181 -1.18 0.09 -4.18
C HIS A 181 -0.12 -0.22 -5.25
N TYR A 182 0.91 -0.96 -4.87
CA TYR A 182 1.96 -1.40 -5.79
C TYR A 182 1.42 -2.23 -6.96
N HIS A 183 0.51 -3.17 -6.69
CA HIS A 183 -0.04 -4.01 -7.75
C HIS A 183 -0.92 -3.24 -8.73
N LEU A 184 -1.75 -2.33 -8.23
CA LEU A 184 -2.72 -1.61 -9.05
C LEU A 184 -2.10 -0.40 -9.77
N GLU A 185 -1.29 0.40 -9.06
CA GLU A 185 -0.79 1.67 -9.59
C GLU A 185 0.58 1.54 -10.25
N ILE A 186 1.46 0.67 -9.74
CA ILE A 186 2.82 0.54 -10.27
C ILE A 186 2.90 -0.59 -11.30
N LYS A 187 2.30 -1.76 -11.02
CA LYS A 187 2.24 -2.89 -11.97
C LYS A 187 1.04 -2.86 -12.92
N GLU A 188 0.15 -1.87 -12.79
CA GLU A 188 -1.08 -1.74 -13.62
C GLU A 188 -1.96 -3.01 -13.66
N LEU A 189 -1.94 -3.82 -12.61
CA LEU A 189 -2.72 -5.05 -12.54
C LEU A 189 -4.18 -4.73 -12.18
N ASN A 190 -5.10 -5.58 -12.63
CA ASN A 190 -6.46 -5.57 -12.09
C ASN A 190 -6.50 -6.27 -10.72
N VAL A 191 -7.49 -5.99 -9.88
CA VAL A 191 -7.65 -6.58 -8.53
C VAL A 191 -7.64 -8.11 -8.57
N ASN A 192 -8.28 -8.70 -9.56
CA ASN A 192 -8.29 -10.16 -9.74
C ASN A 192 -6.92 -10.73 -10.12
N GLN A 193 -6.12 -9.99 -10.90
CA GLN A 193 -4.76 -10.39 -11.25
C GLN A 193 -3.82 -10.22 -10.05
N SER A 194 -3.95 -9.11 -9.32
CA SER A 194 -3.27 -8.84 -8.05
C SER A 194 -3.51 -9.97 -7.04
N ARG A 195 -4.78 -10.39 -6.86
CA ARG A 195 -5.13 -11.51 -5.98
C ARG A 195 -4.48 -12.83 -6.41
N LYS A 196 -4.51 -13.14 -7.72
CA LYS A 196 -3.87 -14.36 -8.26
C LYS A 196 -2.36 -14.35 -8.05
N LEU A 197 -1.71 -13.20 -8.22
CA LEU A 197 -0.28 -13.03 -7.98
C LEU A 197 0.05 -13.22 -6.50
N ALA A 198 -0.70 -12.57 -5.60
CA ALA A 198 -0.53 -12.73 -4.16
C ALA A 198 -0.79 -14.16 -3.69
N TRP A 199 -1.70 -14.90 -4.35
CA TRP A 199 -1.93 -16.31 -4.07
C TRP A 199 -0.80 -17.22 -4.56
N LYS A 200 -0.20 -16.89 -5.72
CA LYS A 200 0.96 -17.62 -6.26
C LYS A 200 2.15 -17.54 -5.30
N ASN A 201 2.38 -16.39 -4.69
CA ASN A 201 3.47 -16.14 -3.76
C ASN A 201 3.01 -16.19 -2.28
N ARG A 202 1.95 -16.95 -1.97
CA ARG A 202 1.29 -16.90 -0.65
C ARG A 202 2.25 -17.04 0.54
N ASP A 203 3.30 -17.86 0.39
CA ASP A 203 4.20 -18.20 1.50
C ASP A 203 4.99 -16.94 1.92
N ASP A 204 5.43 -16.12 0.96
CA ASP A 204 6.11 -14.84 1.23
C ASP A 204 5.16 -13.83 1.90
N TYR A 205 3.91 -13.77 1.43
CA TYR A 205 2.89 -12.88 1.99
C TYR A 205 2.52 -13.28 3.41
N ILE A 206 2.44 -14.58 3.71
CA ILE A 206 2.17 -15.11 5.04
C ILE A 206 3.35 -14.81 5.97
N LEU A 207 4.60 -15.00 5.51
CA LEU A 207 5.79 -14.74 6.32
C LEU A 207 5.93 -13.26 6.72
N PHE A 208 5.68 -12.33 5.78
CA PHE A 208 5.60 -10.90 6.10
C PHE A 208 4.44 -10.62 7.05
N GLY A 209 3.25 -11.13 6.71
CA GLY A 209 2.00 -10.81 7.39
C GLY A 209 1.94 -11.34 8.82
N MET A 210 2.56 -12.48 9.11
CA MET A 210 2.56 -13.04 10.48
C MET A 210 3.26 -12.10 11.45
N VAL A 211 4.38 -11.51 11.05
CA VAL A 211 5.12 -10.54 11.87
C VAL A 211 4.37 -9.22 11.94
N ALA A 212 3.84 -8.74 10.81
CA ALA A 212 3.07 -7.50 10.76
C ALA A 212 1.82 -7.55 11.66
N VAL A 213 1.03 -8.62 11.57
CA VAL A 213 -0.17 -8.84 12.40
C VAL A 213 0.21 -9.01 13.87
N ALA A 214 1.30 -9.73 14.17
CA ALA A 214 1.77 -9.87 15.54
C ALA A 214 2.16 -8.53 16.19
N LEU A 215 2.75 -7.61 15.42
CA LEU A 215 3.06 -6.25 15.88
C LEU A 215 1.78 -5.45 16.16
N GLU A 216 0.77 -5.58 15.31
CA GLU A 216 -0.52 -4.89 15.47
C GLU A 216 -1.38 -5.42 16.62
N LEU A 217 -1.11 -6.64 17.11
CA LEU A 217 -1.75 -7.15 18.32
C LEU A 217 -1.30 -6.42 19.59
N ILE A 218 -0.21 -5.65 19.54
CA ILE A 218 0.26 -4.89 20.70
C ILE A 218 -0.70 -3.72 20.95
N PRO A 219 -1.44 -3.71 22.07
CA PRO A 219 -2.39 -2.64 22.37
C PRO A 219 -1.64 -1.30 22.48
N ILE A 220 -2.32 -0.19 22.17
CA ILE A 220 -1.78 1.18 22.14
C ILE A 220 -0.78 1.40 20.99
N ALA A 221 0.16 0.48 20.76
CA ALA A 221 1.15 0.58 19.70
C ALA A 221 0.63 0.13 18.32
N ASN A 222 -0.52 -0.56 18.25
CA ASN A 222 -1.15 -1.04 17.01
C ASN A 222 -1.20 0.04 15.93
N PHE A 223 -1.71 1.24 16.26
CA PHE A 223 -1.82 2.33 15.29
C PHE A 223 -0.46 2.72 14.71
N LEU A 224 0.60 2.78 15.52
CA LEU A 224 1.94 3.07 15.04
C LEU A 224 2.45 1.92 14.17
N PHE A 225 2.26 0.68 14.61
CA PHE A 225 2.73 -0.50 13.89
C PHE A 225 2.08 -0.66 12.53
N PHE A 226 0.78 -0.35 12.40
CA PHE A 226 0.08 -0.28 11.13
C PHE A 226 0.85 0.54 10.09
N TRP A 227 1.24 1.76 10.44
CA TRP A 227 1.99 2.60 9.51
C TRP A 227 3.42 2.11 9.28
N THR A 228 4.10 1.57 10.30
CA THR A 228 5.43 0.98 10.09
C THR A 228 5.37 -0.27 9.21
N ASN A 229 4.27 -1.01 9.23
CA ASN A 229 4.01 -2.15 8.36
C ASN A 229 3.81 -1.68 6.91
N VAL A 230 3.12 -0.56 6.68
CA VAL A 230 3.07 0.10 5.36
C VAL A 230 4.47 0.44 4.85
N VAL A 231 5.32 1.05 5.71
CA VAL A 231 6.72 1.34 5.35
C VAL A 231 7.50 0.05 5.06
N GLY A 232 7.31 -1.00 5.85
CA GLY A 232 7.92 -2.31 5.64
C GLY A 232 7.50 -2.94 4.30
N ALA A 233 6.22 -2.87 3.95
CA ALA A 233 5.70 -3.35 2.69
C ALA A 233 6.28 -2.55 1.50
N ALA A 234 6.38 -1.22 1.64
CA ALA A 234 7.00 -0.36 0.65
C ALA A 234 8.50 -0.66 0.46
N LEU A 235 9.23 -0.95 1.54
CA LEU A 235 10.62 -1.39 1.47
C LEU A 235 10.77 -2.74 0.77
N TRP A 236 9.87 -3.69 1.05
CA TRP A 236 9.86 -4.98 0.37
C TRP A 236 9.62 -4.80 -1.14
N THR A 237 8.63 -4.00 -1.51
CA THR A 237 8.37 -3.65 -2.90
C THR A 237 9.56 -2.94 -3.56
N ALA A 238 10.22 -2.03 -2.85
CA ALA A 238 11.41 -1.35 -3.36
C ALA A 238 12.52 -2.35 -3.71
N ASP A 239 12.78 -3.32 -2.82
CA ASP A 239 13.80 -4.35 -3.03
C ASP A 239 13.45 -5.26 -4.21
N VAL A 240 12.17 -5.64 -4.36
CA VAL A 240 11.68 -6.41 -5.52
C VAL A 240 11.90 -5.65 -6.82
N LEU A 241 11.53 -4.37 -6.89
CA LEU A 241 11.69 -3.53 -8.09
C LEU A 241 13.16 -3.34 -8.48
N ILE A 242 14.05 -3.20 -7.50
CA ILE A 242 15.49 -3.06 -7.74
C ILE A 242 16.06 -4.35 -8.32
N GLU A 243 15.64 -5.51 -7.82
CA GLU A 243 16.10 -6.81 -8.32
C GLU A 243 15.54 -7.10 -9.72
N GLU A 244 14.24 -6.84 -9.97
CA GLU A 244 13.63 -6.98 -11.30
C GLU A 244 14.40 -6.17 -12.35
N ARG A 245 14.74 -4.92 -12.03
CA ARG A 245 15.57 -4.06 -12.90
C ARG A 245 16.98 -4.61 -13.10
N ARG A 246 17.61 -5.13 -12.05
CA ARG A 246 18.95 -5.73 -12.16
C ARG A 246 18.92 -6.94 -13.10
N ASP A 247 17.90 -7.78 -13.00
CA ASP A 247 17.73 -8.95 -13.85
C ASP A 247 17.48 -8.58 -15.31
N GLU A 248 16.72 -7.52 -15.57
CA GLU A 248 16.55 -6.94 -16.92
C GLU A 248 17.87 -6.43 -17.48
N LEU A 249 18.64 -5.68 -16.67
CA LEU A 249 19.95 -5.19 -17.08
C LEU A 249 20.90 -6.35 -17.37
N ASN A 250 20.97 -7.37 -16.50
CA ASN A 250 21.80 -8.55 -16.70
C ASN A 250 21.39 -9.33 -17.95
N ARG A 251 20.08 -9.45 -18.24
CA ARG A 251 19.60 -10.07 -19.50
C ARG A 251 19.99 -9.25 -20.73
N SER A 252 19.89 -7.93 -20.67
CA SER A 252 20.31 -7.06 -21.77
C SER A 252 21.81 -7.17 -22.02
N ILE A 253 22.64 -7.10 -20.97
CA ILE A 253 24.09 -7.29 -21.07
C ILE A 253 24.44 -8.68 -21.58
N GLY A 254 23.81 -9.74 -21.06
CA GLY A 254 24.03 -11.11 -21.54
C GLY A 254 23.63 -11.32 -23.01
N PHE A 255 22.61 -10.61 -23.49
CA PHE A 255 22.24 -10.60 -24.90
C PHE A 255 23.24 -9.79 -25.75
N THR A 256 23.77 -8.66 -25.24
CA THR A 256 24.68 -7.78 -26.01
C THR A 256 26.13 -8.28 -26.01
N ALA A 257 26.56 -9.00 -24.97
CA ALA A 257 27.91 -9.54 -24.83
C ALA A 257 28.40 -10.36 -26.04
N PRO A 258 27.64 -11.32 -26.60
CA PRO A 258 28.08 -12.06 -27.79
C PRO A 258 28.22 -11.17 -29.04
N PHE A 259 27.39 -10.12 -29.19
CA PHE A 259 27.52 -9.17 -30.31
C PHE A 259 28.76 -8.27 -30.19
N LEU A 260 29.14 -7.90 -28.96
CA LEU A 260 30.37 -7.14 -28.72
C LEU A 260 31.60 -8.03 -28.91
N GLU A 261 31.55 -9.29 -28.51
CA GLU A 261 32.61 -10.26 -28.74
C GLU A 261 32.80 -10.54 -30.24
N GLU A 262 31.72 -10.70 -31.00
CA GLU A 262 31.79 -10.85 -32.45
C GLU A 262 32.33 -9.59 -33.15
N ALA A 263 31.89 -8.39 -32.74
CA ALA A 263 32.39 -7.12 -33.29
C ALA A 263 33.87 -6.83 -32.97
N VAL A 264 34.39 -7.34 -31.85
CA VAL A 264 35.83 -7.26 -31.50
C VAL A 264 36.66 -8.29 -32.27
N VAL A 265 36.05 -9.42 -32.66
CA VAL A 265 36.71 -10.50 -33.41
C VAL A 265 36.74 -10.24 -34.92
N ILE A 266 35.90 -9.35 -35.47
CA ILE A 266 36.05 -8.90 -36.87
C ILE A 266 37.37 -8.12 -36.98
N PRO A 267 38.40 -8.64 -37.69
CA PRO A 267 39.60 -7.86 -37.94
C PRO A 267 39.19 -6.67 -38.80
N TYR A 268 39.82 -5.51 -38.59
CA TYR A 268 39.77 -4.37 -39.50
C TYR A 268 40.21 -4.83 -40.91
N GLN A 269 39.28 -5.38 -41.70
CA GLN A 269 39.50 -5.65 -43.10
C GLN A 269 39.39 -4.30 -43.78
N ALA A 270 40.56 -3.79 -44.17
CA ALA A 270 40.78 -2.46 -44.72
C ALA A 270 39.67 -2.06 -45.68
N MET A 271 39.03 -0.93 -45.39
CA MET A 271 38.22 -0.22 -46.38
C MET A 271 39.10 0.04 -47.60
N PRO A 272 38.68 -0.32 -48.83
CA PRO A 272 39.46 0.01 -50.01
C PRO A 272 39.59 1.53 -50.14
N ASN A 273 40.83 1.98 -50.30
CA ASN A 273 41.26 3.35 -50.38
C ASN A 273 40.51 4.09 -51.51
N VAL A 274 39.63 5.03 -51.16
CA VAL A 274 38.96 5.92 -52.12
C VAL A 274 39.88 7.11 -52.39
N ASP A 275 41.00 6.85 -53.08
CA ASP A 275 41.90 7.89 -53.57
C ASP A 275 42.39 7.47 -54.96
N ASN A 276 41.64 7.86 -56.00
CA ASN A 276 42.16 8.14 -57.35
C ASN A 276 41.02 8.54 -58.30
N TYR A 277 40.57 9.79 -58.21
CA TYR A 277 40.02 10.50 -59.37
C TYR A 277 40.39 11.98 -59.26
N SER A 278 41.63 12.31 -59.64
CA SER A 278 41.99 13.66 -60.04
C SER A 278 43.07 13.61 -61.12
N ASN A 279 42.75 14.28 -62.24
CA ASN A 279 43.65 14.81 -63.27
C ASN A 279 44.29 13.79 -64.21
N ASN A 280 44.35 13.95 -65.54
CA ASN A 280 44.25 15.08 -66.49
C ASN A 280 44.32 14.38 -67.89
N ASN A 281 43.80 14.82 -69.04
CA ASN A 281 44.00 16.07 -69.75
C ASN A 281 43.25 16.02 -71.12
N TYR A 282 42.87 17.21 -71.56
CA TYR A 282 42.57 17.79 -72.89
C TYR A 282 42.78 17.01 -74.22
N GLY A 283 41.92 17.35 -75.20
CA GLY A 283 42.17 17.31 -76.66
C GLY A 283 41.22 16.37 -77.42
N ALA A 284 40.11 16.80 -78.05
CA ALA A 284 39.99 17.52 -79.33
C ALA A 284 40.73 16.86 -80.51
N THR A 285 39.95 16.31 -81.46
CA THR A 285 40.15 15.98 -82.92
C THR A 285 39.39 14.67 -83.21
N LEU A 286 38.46 14.51 -84.17
CA LEU A 286 38.09 15.19 -85.41
C LEU A 286 36.56 15.16 -85.58
#